data_AF-A0A950WPF1-F1
#
_entry.id   AF-A0A950WPF1-F1
#
_cell.length_a   1.000
_cell.length_b   1.000
_cell.length_c   1.000
_cell.angle_alpha   90.00
_cell.angle_beta   90.00
_cell.angle_gamma   90.00
#
_symmetry.space_group_name_H-M   'P 1'
#
loop_
_entity.id
_entity.type
_entity.pdbx_description
1 polymer ?
#
loop_
_entity_poly.entity_id
_entity_poly.type
_entity_poly.pdbx_seq_one_letter_code
_entity_poly.pdbx_strand_id
1 'polypeptide(L)'
;MKQCPSCGTTYTDSTLIYCLADGTPLNAVDVDQPTVVRKVGGDPVAQAPIRIDLATAPPPGDQSPSAEKTRSGGGLKALVVGLVIVLILLLIALIAIIGAYMFVAKGPTNTGGSHSPTPSPTADSRDQEIANLQRQLEDQKNRPSATPVATPNLSSVAMNTVAQVNSPGDGFLALRTLPSATAGDRIAKIPHGATISIGSCGPIEHAAHPGRWCQARYNGYTGYIYDYYVIY
;
A
#
# COMPACT_ATOMS: atom_id res chain seq x y z
N MET A 1 11.11 15.41 -12.68
CA MET A 1 9.92 15.34 -13.58
C MET A 1 9.22 14.02 -13.32
N LYS A 2 7.95 13.84 -13.69
CA LYS A 2 7.29 12.53 -13.57
C LYS A 2 6.99 11.95 -14.95
N GLN A 3 7.12 10.65 -15.13
CA GLN A 3 6.89 9.99 -16.42
C GLN A 3 5.86 8.88 -16.27
N CYS A 4 4.92 8.82 -17.23
CA CYS A 4 3.96 7.74 -17.32
C CYS A 4 4.63 6.49 -17.90
N PRO A 5 4.56 5.33 -17.23
CA PRO A 5 5.15 4.09 -17.75
C PRO A 5 4.35 3.49 -18.93
N SER A 6 3.07 3.81 -19.07
CA SER A 6 2.21 3.27 -20.13
C SER A 6 2.41 4.00 -21.46
N CYS A 7 2.41 5.34 -21.45
CA CYS A 7 2.47 6.14 -22.68
C CYS A 7 3.79 6.91 -22.86
N GLY A 8 4.69 6.87 -21.88
CA GLY A 8 5.99 7.55 -21.91
C GLY A 8 5.92 9.07 -21.75
N THR A 9 4.74 9.64 -21.56
CA THR A 9 4.55 11.10 -21.42
C THR A 9 5.20 11.61 -20.15
N THR A 10 5.97 12.68 -20.27
CA THR A 10 6.64 13.35 -19.16
C THR A 10 5.85 14.59 -18.74
N TYR A 11 5.56 14.70 -17.45
CA TYR A 11 4.90 15.82 -16.82
C TYR A 11 5.88 16.60 -15.94
N THR A 12 5.84 17.92 -16.04
CA THR A 12 6.62 18.84 -15.20
C THR A 12 5.94 19.12 -13.86
N ASP A 13 4.64 18.86 -13.75
CA ASP A 13 3.87 19.04 -12.52
C ASP A 13 4.19 17.94 -11.50
N SER A 14 4.73 18.33 -10.35
CA SER A 14 5.08 17.44 -9.25
C SER A 14 3.86 16.97 -8.43
N THR A 15 2.73 17.67 -8.53
CA THR A 15 1.48 17.35 -7.84
C THR A 15 0.67 16.29 -8.55
N LEU A 16 0.88 16.09 -9.86
CA LEU A 16 0.22 15.03 -10.62
C LEU A 16 0.68 13.65 -10.11
N ILE A 17 -0.27 12.81 -9.69
CA ILE A 17 -0.01 11.43 -9.23
C ILE A 17 -0.28 10.43 -10.35
N TYR A 18 -1.21 10.74 -11.25
CA TYR A 18 -1.69 9.85 -12.31
C TYR A 18 -1.55 10.50 -13.69
N CYS A 19 -1.35 9.68 -14.72
CA CYS A 19 -1.32 10.14 -16.11
C CYS A 19 -2.70 10.63 -16.56
N LEU A 20 -2.74 11.75 -17.27
CA LEU A 20 -3.99 12.35 -17.74
C LEU A 20 -4.63 11.58 -18.89
N ALA A 21 -3.87 10.75 -19.61
CA ALA A 21 -4.38 10.00 -20.75
C ALA A 21 -5.06 8.69 -20.33
N ASP A 22 -4.51 8.00 -19.32
CA ASP A 22 -4.89 6.62 -19.01
C ASP A 22 -5.07 6.34 -17.50
N GLY A 23 -4.79 7.30 -16.62
CA GLY A 23 -4.91 7.13 -15.16
C GLY A 23 -3.80 6.28 -14.51
N THR A 24 -2.77 5.88 -15.26
CA THR A 24 -1.65 5.08 -14.72
C THR A 24 -0.83 5.92 -13.71
N PRO A 25 -0.40 5.36 -12.56
CA PRO A 25 0.45 6.09 -11.62
C PRO A 25 1.78 6.51 -12.26
N LEU A 26 2.18 7.75 -12.03
CA LEU A 26 3.40 8.32 -12.58
C LEU A 26 4.61 8.01 -11.70
N ASN A 27 5.74 7.66 -12.33
CA ASN A 27 7.00 7.46 -11.64
C ASN A 27 7.80 8.77 -11.59
N ALA A 28 8.42 9.07 -10.45
CA ALA A 28 9.38 10.16 -10.36
C ALA A 28 10.64 9.79 -11.17
N VAL A 29 10.92 10.54 -12.22
CA VAL A 29 12.20 10.48 -12.91
C VAL A 29 13.12 11.43 -12.17
N ASP A 30 13.93 10.85 -11.27
CA ASP A 30 15.09 11.52 -10.71
C ASP A 30 16.11 11.68 -11.83
N VAL A 31 16.28 12.92 -12.30
CA VAL A 31 17.36 13.30 -13.20
C VAL A 31 18.55 13.71 -12.34
N ASP A 32 18.96 12.83 -11.43
CA ASP A 32 20.29 12.92 -10.83
C ASP A 32 21.27 12.33 -11.84
N GLN A 33 21.68 13.14 -12.81
CA GLN A 33 22.96 12.88 -13.44
C GLN A 33 24.04 13.13 -12.38
N PRO A 34 24.89 12.15 -12.04
CA PRO A 34 26.05 12.40 -11.21
C PRO A 34 26.97 13.35 -11.99
N THR A 35 27.06 14.60 -11.55
CA THR A 35 28.09 15.52 -11.99
C THR A 35 29.44 14.97 -11.57
N VAL A 36 30.12 14.31 -12.51
CA VAL A 36 31.49 13.83 -12.32
C VAL A 36 32.38 15.05 -12.09
N VAL A 37 32.76 15.27 -10.83
CA VAL A 37 33.82 16.23 -10.48
C VAL A 37 35.12 15.71 -11.07
N ARG A 38 35.50 16.24 -12.23
CA ARG A 38 36.83 16.05 -12.80
C ARG A 38 37.83 16.74 -11.87
N LYS A 39 38.49 15.97 -10.99
CA LYS A 39 39.73 16.43 -10.35
C LYS A 39 40.78 16.59 -11.45
N VAL A 40 40.93 17.81 -11.95
CA VAL A 40 42.10 18.20 -12.73
C VAL A 40 43.23 18.32 -11.73
N GLY A 41 44.22 17.44 -11.87
CA GLY A 41 45.42 17.43 -11.05
C GLY A 41 46.17 18.74 -11.17
N GLY A 42 46.36 19.40 -10.03
CA GLY A 42 47.38 20.40 -9.83
C GLY A 42 48.17 19.96 -8.61
N ASP A 43 49.40 19.49 -8.84
CA ASP A 43 50.38 19.29 -7.79
C ASP A 43 50.76 20.65 -7.18
N PRO A 44 50.83 20.76 -5.85
CA PRO A 44 51.85 21.58 -5.25
C PRO A 44 52.71 20.73 -4.31
N VAL A 45 53.98 20.65 -4.67
CA VAL A 45 55.17 20.78 -3.80
C VAL A 45 54.96 20.46 -2.32
N ALA A 46 55.51 19.32 -1.94
CA ALA A 46 56.21 19.01 -0.69
C ALA A 46 56.07 19.96 0.50
N GLN A 47 55.48 19.47 1.59
CA GLN A 47 56.06 19.54 2.94
C GLN A 47 55.26 18.66 3.93
N ALA A 48 55.96 17.76 4.62
CA ALA A 48 55.57 17.09 5.86
C ALA A 48 56.64 17.44 6.93
N PRO A 49 56.49 17.12 8.23
CA PRO A 49 55.31 16.85 9.06
C PRO A 49 55.33 17.66 10.40
N ILE A 50 54.22 17.69 11.15
CA ILE A 50 54.26 17.92 12.61
C ILE A 50 53.67 16.68 13.31
N ARG A 51 54.52 16.02 14.10
CA ARG A 51 54.18 14.91 14.99
C ARG A 51 53.73 15.45 16.35
N ILE A 52 52.70 14.84 16.92
CA ILE A 52 52.48 14.84 18.37
C ILE A 52 52.31 13.37 18.77
N ASP A 53 53.37 12.83 19.39
CA ASP A 53 53.40 11.53 20.03
C ASP A 53 52.69 11.63 21.40
N LEU A 54 51.68 10.80 21.64
CA LEU A 54 51.25 10.45 22.99
C LEU A 54 51.32 8.94 23.14
N ALA A 55 52.36 8.50 23.84
CA ALA A 55 52.61 7.11 24.18
C ALA A 55 51.89 6.74 25.49
N THR A 56 51.02 5.73 25.43
CA THR A 56 50.67 4.91 26.59
C THR A 56 50.73 3.44 26.15
N ALA A 57 51.59 2.67 26.81
CA ALA A 57 51.89 1.26 26.54
C ALA A 57 51.11 0.32 27.53
N PRO A 58 51.30 -1.03 27.53
CA PRO A 58 50.34 -2.11 27.17
C PRO A 58 50.01 -3.00 28.41
N PRO A 59 49.50 -4.28 28.39
CA PRO A 59 49.41 -5.35 27.35
C PRO A 59 48.15 -6.28 27.47
N PRO A 60 48.18 -7.61 27.16
CA PRO A 60 48.36 -8.32 25.88
C PRO A 60 47.11 -9.15 25.48
N GLY A 61 47.01 -9.58 24.21
CA GLY A 61 45.99 -10.57 23.83
C GLY A 61 45.89 -10.84 22.34
N ASP A 62 46.77 -11.71 21.84
CA ASP A 62 46.58 -12.42 20.58
C ASP A 62 45.32 -13.31 20.66
N GLN A 63 44.34 -13.08 19.80
CA GLN A 63 43.37 -14.10 19.41
C GLN A 63 43.12 -14.04 17.91
N SER A 64 43.51 -15.14 17.24
CA SER A 64 43.24 -15.44 15.84
C SER A 64 41.74 -15.35 15.50
N PRO A 65 41.37 -14.99 14.27
CA PRO A 65 40.04 -15.31 13.75
C PRO A 65 40.01 -16.81 13.38
N SER A 66 39.45 -17.63 14.26
CA SER A 66 38.98 -18.97 13.91
C SER A 66 37.80 -18.83 12.95
N ALA A 67 37.92 -19.44 11.77
CA ALA A 67 36.84 -19.60 10.82
C ALA A 67 35.70 -20.41 11.48
N GLU A 68 34.63 -19.73 11.86
CA GLU A 68 33.41 -20.38 12.33
C GLU A 68 32.62 -20.88 11.11
N LYS A 69 32.69 -22.20 10.94
CA LYS A 69 31.99 -22.99 9.95
C LYS A 69 30.48 -22.81 10.10
N THR A 70 29.87 -22.02 9.23
CA THR A 70 28.41 -21.93 9.06
C THR A 70 27.84 -23.32 8.82
N ARG A 71 27.23 -23.90 9.85
CA ARG A 71 26.48 -25.17 9.74
C ARG A 71 25.11 -24.85 9.18
N SER A 72 24.96 -24.99 7.85
CA SER A 72 23.69 -24.84 7.15
C SER A 72 22.70 -25.93 7.57
N GLY A 73 21.89 -25.64 8.59
CA GLY A 73 20.73 -26.44 8.98
C GLY A 73 19.54 -26.17 8.04
N GLY A 74 19.69 -26.48 6.76
CA GLY A 74 18.62 -26.36 5.76
C GLY A 74 18.05 -27.74 5.42
N GLY A 75 17.16 -28.28 6.27
CA GLY A 75 16.65 -29.65 6.05
C GLY A 75 15.19 -29.92 6.43
N LEU A 76 14.45 -28.95 6.99
CA LEU A 76 13.08 -29.21 7.48
C LEU A 76 11.99 -28.31 6.88
N LYS A 77 12.35 -27.22 6.17
CA LYS A 77 11.35 -26.29 5.58
C LYS A 77 10.77 -26.76 4.24
N ALA A 78 11.40 -27.73 3.57
CA ALA A 78 10.91 -28.24 2.27
C ALA A 78 9.69 -29.18 2.41
N LEU A 79 9.55 -29.88 3.54
CA LEU A 79 8.48 -30.87 3.74
C LEU A 79 7.12 -30.18 4.04
N VAL A 80 7.15 -29.04 4.74
CA VAL A 80 5.94 -28.27 5.05
C VAL A 80 5.36 -27.61 3.80
N VAL A 81 6.21 -27.07 2.90
CA VAL A 81 5.74 -26.46 1.65
C VAL A 81 5.13 -27.50 0.70
N GLY A 82 5.73 -28.71 0.62
CA GLY A 82 5.17 -29.80 -0.17
C GLY A 82 3.79 -30.25 0.33
N LEU A 83 3.59 -30.35 1.64
CA LEU A 83 2.31 -30.76 2.23
C LEU A 83 1.20 -29.73 2.00
N VAL A 84 1.52 -28.43 2.04
CA VAL A 84 0.57 -27.35 1.74
C VAL A 84 0.13 -27.38 0.28
N ILE A 85 1.05 -27.62 -0.67
CA ILE A 85 0.72 -27.72 -2.10
C ILE A 85 -0.21 -28.92 -2.37
N VAL A 86 0.06 -30.08 -1.75
CA VAL A 86 -0.80 -31.27 -1.90
C VAL A 86 -2.20 -31.02 -1.32
N LEU A 87 -2.31 -30.33 -0.19
CA LEU A 87 -3.60 -29.97 0.42
C LEU A 87 -4.41 -29.01 -0.47
N ILE A 88 -3.76 -28.03 -1.09
CA ILE A 88 -4.41 -27.08 -2.01
C ILE A 88 -4.92 -27.83 -3.26
N LEU A 89 -4.12 -28.73 -3.82
CA LEU A 89 -4.53 -29.52 -5.00
C LEU A 89 -5.72 -30.44 -4.69
N LEU A 90 -5.77 -31.04 -3.50
CA LEU A 90 -6.93 -31.82 -3.04
C LEU A 90 -8.18 -30.96 -2.88
N LEU A 91 -8.06 -29.74 -2.36
CA LEU A 91 -9.17 -28.80 -2.23
C LEU A 91 -9.73 -28.38 -3.59
N ILE A 92 -8.87 -28.09 -4.56
CA ILE A 92 -9.28 -27.74 -5.93
C ILE A 92 -10.00 -28.92 -6.59
N ALA A 93 -9.49 -30.14 -6.43
CA ALA A 93 -10.13 -31.35 -6.96
C ALA A 93 -11.53 -31.56 -6.36
N LEU A 94 -11.70 -31.35 -5.05
CA LEU A 94 -13.00 -31.43 -4.37
C LEU A 94 -14.01 -30.40 -4.91
N ILE A 95 -13.57 -29.15 -5.10
CA ILE A 95 -14.43 -28.09 -5.65
C ILE A 95 -14.86 -28.42 -7.08
N ALA A 96 -13.95 -28.95 -7.91
CA ALA A 96 -14.26 -29.34 -9.29
C ALA A 96 -15.28 -30.48 -9.34
N ILE A 97 -15.17 -31.48 -8.46
CA ILE A 97 -16.13 -32.59 -8.36
C ILE A 97 -17.52 -32.07 -7.95
N ILE A 98 -17.59 -31.18 -6.94
CA ILE A 98 -18.86 -30.58 -6.50
C ILE A 98 -19.48 -29.71 -7.60
N GLY A 99 -18.67 -28.92 -8.31
CA GLY A 99 -19.13 -28.10 -9.44
C GLY A 99 -19.70 -28.94 -10.59
N ALA A 100 -19.03 -30.04 -10.95
CA ALA A 100 -19.51 -30.97 -11.96
C ALA A 100 -20.83 -31.65 -11.52
N TYR A 101 -20.93 -32.06 -10.26
CA TYR A 101 -22.15 -32.65 -9.72
C TYR A 101 -23.33 -31.67 -9.75
N MET A 102 -23.09 -30.41 -9.38
CA MET A 102 -24.08 -29.33 -9.44
C MET A 102 -24.53 -29.00 -10.87
N PHE A 103 -23.63 -29.11 -11.84
CA PHE A 103 -23.94 -28.86 -13.25
C PHE A 103 -24.78 -29.98 -13.87
N VAL A 104 -24.51 -31.25 -13.50
CA VAL A 104 -25.30 -32.40 -14.00
C VAL A 104 -26.65 -32.52 -13.28
N ALA A 105 -26.73 -32.13 -11.99
CA ALA A 105 -27.99 -32.17 -11.24
C ALA A 105 -29.00 -31.09 -11.67
N LYS A 106 -28.57 -30.01 -12.32
CA LYS A 106 -29.44 -29.01 -12.94
C LYS A 106 -29.57 -29.26 -14.44
N GLY A 107 -30.26 -30.35 -14.79
CA GLY A 107 -30.68 -30.58 -16.17
C GLY A 107 -31.54 -29.42 -16.70
N PRO A 108 -31.45 -29.08 -18.00
CA PRO A 108 -32.26 -28.01 -18.59
C PRO A 108 -33.73 -28.44 -18.63
N THR A 109 -34.57 -27.77 -17.85
CA THR A 109 -36.02 -27.87 -17.97
C THR A 109 -36.47 -27.19 -19.26
N ASN A 110 -36.55 -27.97 -20.33
CA ASN A 110 -37.28 -27.60 -21.55
C ASN A 110 -38.77 -27.68 -21.27
N THR A 111 -39.37 -26.57 -20.88
CA THR A 111 -40.83 -26.43 -20.81
C THR A 111 -41.29 -25.67 -22.06
N GLY A 112 -41.59 -26.42 -23.11
CA GLY A 112 -42.38 -25.92 -24.24
C GLY A 112 -43.83 -25.77 -23.80
N GLY A 113 -44.42 -24.59 -24.02
CA GLY A 113 -45.81 -24.32 -23.64
C GLY A 113 -46.33 -22.96 -24.11
N SER A 114 -46.95 -22.98 -25.30
CA SER A 114 -48.04 -22.11 -25.77
C SER A 114 -47.76 -20.64 -26.06
N HIS A 115 -47.69 -20.35 -27.36
CA HIS A 115 -47.87 -19.02 -27.94
C HIS A 115 -49.25 -18.43 -27.57
N SER A 116 -49.23 -17.22 -27.00
CA SER A 116 -50.33 -16.27 -27.00
C SER A 116 -49.77 -14.96 -27.55
N PRO A 117 -50.42 -14.31 -28.54
CA PRO A 117 -49.85 -13.12 -29.19
C PRO A 117 -49.90 -11.92 -28.23
N THR A 118 -48.75 -11.55 -27.66
CA THR A 118 -48.58 -10.30 -26.93
C THR A 118 -48.29 -9.16 -27.94
N PRO A 119 -49.01 -8.04 -27.87
CA PRO A 119 -48.84 -6.91 -28.78
C PRO A 119 -47.46 -6.25 -28.64
N SER A 120 -46.94 -5.74 -29.76
CA SER A 120 -45.70 -4.99 -29.90
C SER A 120 -45.48 -3.98 -28.77
N PRO A 121 -44.25 -3.86 -28.21
CA PRO A 121 -43.94 -2.79 -27.28
C PRO A 121 -43.88 -1.47 -28.05
N THR A 122 -44.82 -0.59 -27.71
CA THR A 122 -44.96 0.79 -28.14
C THR A 122 -43.65 1.56 -27.93
N ALA A 123 -43.18 2.23 -28.99
CA ALA A 123 -42.00 3.10 -28.99
C ALA A 123 -42.07 4.23 -27.94
N ASP A 124 -43.27 4.59 -27.48
CA ASP A 124 -43.51 5.67 -26.51
C ASP A 124 -42.83 5.48 -25.15
N SER A 125 -42.59 4.24 -24.70
CA SER A 125 -42.05 4.00 -23.36
C SER A 125 -40.56 4.35 -23.24
N ARG A 126 -39.78 4.22 -24.33
CA ARG A 126 -38.36 4.59 -24.32
C ARG A 126 -38.15 6.09 -24.45
N ASP A 127 -38.99 6.75 -25.24
CA ASP A 127 -38.92 8.20 -25.41
C ASP A 127 -39.31 8.93 -24.11
N GLN A 128 -40.25 8.37 -23.33
CA GLN A 128 -40.55 8.86 -21.98
C GLN A 128 -39.40 8.64 -20.99
N GLU A 129 -38.68 7.53 -21.08
CA GLU A 129 -37.53 7.25 -20.21
C GLU A 129 -36.39 8.25 -20.49
N ILE A 130 -36.06 8.48 -21.76
CA ILE A 130 -35.03 9.44 -22.18
C ILE A 130 -35.40 10.87 -21.75
N ALA A 131 -36.66 11.28 -21.91
CA ALA A 131 -37.14 12.58 -21.47
C ALA A 131 -37.07 12.76 -19.93
N ASN A 132 -37.36 11.72 -19.16
CA ASN A 132 -37.22 11.74 -17.70
C ASN A 132 -35.75 11.82 -17.26
N LEU A 133 -34.84 11.11 -17.94
CA LEU A 133 -33.41 11.17 -17.67
C LEU A 133 -32.80 12.54 -17.98
N GLN A 134 -33.14 13.15 -19.12
CA GLN A 134 -32.66 14.49 -19.47
C GLN A 134 -33.16 15.55 -18.47
N ARG A 135 -34.39 15.41 -17.98
CA ARG A 135 -34.94 16.32 -16.97
C ARG A 135 -34.18 16.21 -15.63
N GLN A 136 -33.76 15.01 -15.23
CA GLN A 136 -32.91 14.81 -14.05
C GLN A 136 -31.51 15.41 -14.19
N LEU A 137 -30.91 15.36 -15.39
CA LEU A 137 -29.62 15.99 -15.66
C LEU A 137 -29.71 17.53 -15.62
N GLU A 138 -30.76 18.12 -16.19
CA GLU A 138 -30.95 19.58 -16.13
C GLU A 138 -31.26 20.06 -14.71
N ASP A 139 -32.00 19.27 -13.91
CA ASP A 139 -32.24 19.55 -12.50
C ASP A 139 -30.96 19.46 -11.64
N GLN A 140 -30.01 18.57 -11.97
CA GLN A 140 -28.68 18.57 -11.34
C GLN A 140 -27.86 19.80 -11.72
N LYS A 141 -27.92 20.21 -12.99
CA LYS A 141 -27.18 21.36 -13.52
C LYS A 141 -27.71 22.70 -13.01
N ASN A 142 -29.02 22.80 -12.79
CA ASN A 142 -29.69 23.99 -12.26
C ASN A 142 -29.87 24.00 -10.75
N ARG A 143 -29.41 22.96 -10.03
CA ARG A 143 -29.29 23.06 -8.57
C ARG A 143 -28.25 24.14 -8.26
N PRO A 144 -28.61 25.28 -7.62
CA PRO A 144 -27.61 26.16 -7.04
C PRO A 144 -26.80 25.30 -6.09
N SER A 145 -25.49 25.24 -6.33
CA SER A 145 -24.50 24.46 -5.58
C SER A 145 -24.51 24.93 -4.13
N ALA A 146 -25.48 24.43 -3.36
CA ALA A 146 -25.72 24.83 -1.99
C ALA A 146 -24.62 24.20 -1.13
N THR A 147 -23.72 25.09 -0.73
CA THR A 147 -22.69 24.94 0.27
C THR A 147 -21.44 24.20 -0.21
N PRO A 148 -20.25 24.81 -0.15
CA PRO A 148 -19.03 24.03 -0.20
C PRO A 148 -19.10 23.04 0.96
N VAL A 149 -19.25 21.75 0.67
CA VAL A 149 -18.84 20.72 1.62
C VAL A 149 -17.42 21.12 1.96
N ALA A 150 -17.21 21.53 3.22
CA ALA A 150 -15.89 21.85 3.71
C ALA A 150 -15.00 20.68 3.32
N THR A 151 -14.14 20.89 2.32
CA THR A 151 -12.96 20.06 2.13
C THR A 151 -12.37 20.01 3.53
N PRO A 152 -12.31 18.84 4.21
CA PRO A 152 -11.68 18.80 5.51
C PRO A 152 -10.29 19.38 5.27
N ASN A 153 -10.05 20.55 5.83
CA ASN A 153 -8.76 21.19 5.78
C ASN A 153 -7.86 20.22 6.54
N LEU A 154 -7.16 19.34 5.81
CA LEU A 154 -6.21 18.35 6.36
C LEU A 154 -4.99 19.03 7.01
N SER A 155 -5.02 20.35 7.17
CA SER A 155 -4.03 21.12 7.89
C SER A 155 -4.35 21.03 9.38
N SER A 156 -3.59 20.19 10.08
CA SER A 156 -3.52 20.11 11.54
C SER A 156 -4.70 19.38 12.23
N VAL A 157 -4.83 18.08 11.98
CA VAL A 157 -5.30 17.19 13.07
C VAL A 157 -4.26 17.32 14.19
N ALA A 158 -4.70 17.76 15.37
CA ALA A 158 -3.82 17.93 16.52
C ALA A 158 -3.19 16.57 16.89
N MET A 159 -1.92 16.41 16.54
CA MET A 159 -1.10 15.25 16.90
C MET A 159 -0.53 15.48 18.30
N ASN A 160 -1.39 15.43 19.32
CA ASN A 160 -1.06 15.83 20.68
C ASN A 160 -0.56 14.68 21.58
N THR A 161 -0.64 13.44 21.08
CA THR A 161 -0.30 12.26 21.86
C THR A 161 0.95 11.62 21.28
N VAL A 162 1.93 11.33 22.13
CA VAL A 162 3.12 10.57 21.74
C VAL A 162 2.92 9.13 22.18
N ALA A 163 3.21 8.18 21.30
CA ALA A 163 3.10 6.75 21.59
C ALA A 163 4.33 6.01 21.09
N GLN A 164 4.65 4.87 21.70
CA GLN A 164 5.71 3.98 21.27
C GLN A 164 5.14 2.77 20.56
N VAL A 165 5.74 2.37 19.45
CA VAL A 165 5.28 1.21 18.67
C VAL A 165 5.66 -0.10 19.37
N ASN A 166 4.67 -0.95 19.60
CA ASN A 166 4.82 -2.28 20.18
C ASN A 166 4.36 -3.37 19.19
N SER A 167 5.21 -3.66 18.20
CA SER A 167 5.01 -4.76 17.24
C SER A 167 6.16 -5.78 17.30
N PRO A 168 6.24 -6.64 18.33
CA PRO A 168 7.37 -7.56 18.53
C PRO A 168 7.37 -8.77 17.59
N GLY A 169 6.21 -9.13 17.02
CA GLY A 169 6.09 -10.27 16.09
C GLY A 169 6.72 -9.97 14.73
N ASP A 170 6.11 -9.03 13.99
CA ASP A 170 6.53 -8.69 12.62
C ASP A 170 7.73 -7.72 12.60
N GLY A 171 8.06 -7.12 13.75
CA GLY A 171 9.15 -6.16 13.94
C GLY A 171 8.82 -4.73 13.51
N PHE A 172 7.65 -4.49 12.92
CA PHE A 172 7.20 -3.16 12.51
C PHE A 172 5.68 -3.00 12.55
N LEU A 173 5.24 -1.75 12.64
CA LEU A 173 3.86 -1.31 12.46
C LEU A 173 3.72 -0.66 11.08
N ALA A 174 2.67 -1.03 10.34
CA ALA A 174 2.40 -0.46 9.02
C ALA A 174 1.69 0.89 9.16
N LEU A 175 2.27 1.95 8.60
CA LEU A 175 1.58 3.21 8.35
C LEU A 175 0.89 3.10 6.99
N ARG A 176 -0.42 3.39 6.95
CA ARG A 176 -1.26 3.20 5.76
C ARG A 176 -1.95 4.47 5.29
N THR A 177 -2.35 4.52 4.02
CA THR A 177 -3.10 5.63 3.44
C THR A 177 -4.55 5.71 3.93
N LEU A 178 -5.16 4.56 4.23
CA LEU A 178 -6.54 4.42 4.71
C LEU A 178 -6.58 3.68 6.05
N PRO A 179 -7.61 3.91 6.88
CA PRO A 179 -7.87 3.17 8.12
C PRO A 179 -8.40 1.76 7.81
N SER A 180 -7.58 0.93 7.14
CA SER A 180 -7.94 -0.42 6.73
C SER A 180 -6.71 -1.28 6.51
N ALA A 181 -6.77 -2.54 6.94
CA ALA A 181 -5.70 -3.52 6.73
C ALA A 181 -5.64 -4.05 5.28
N THR A 182 -6.73 -3.95 4.51
CA THR A 182 -6.86 -4.53 3.17
C THR A 182 -6.94 -3.48 2.06
N ALA A 183 -7.64 -2.36 2.28
CA ALA A 183 -7.88 -1.35 1.26
C ALA A 183 -6.81 -0.25 1.21
N GLY A 184 -6.06 -0.03 2.31
CA GLY A 184 -5.05 1.03 2.40
C GLY A 184 -3.66 0.56 2.01
N ASP A 185 -2.98 1.31 1.16
CA ASP A 185 -1.57 1.07 0.82
C ASP A 185 -0.65 1.35 2.01
N ARG A 186 0.37 0.52 2.19
CA ARG A 186 1.40 0.75 3.20
C ARG A 186 2.42 1.77 2.68
N ILE A 187 2.47 2.93 3.32
CA ILE A 187 3.36 4.05 2.96
C ILE A 187 4.62 4.11 3.80
N ALA A 188 4.62 3.51 5.00
CA ALA A 188 5.84 3.36 5.80
C ALA A 188 5.79 2.12 6.68
N LYS A 189 6.97 1.65 7.10
CA LYS A 189 7.16 0.65 8.14
C LYS A 189 7.78 1.35 9.35
N ILE A 190 7.10 1.33 10.48
CA ILE A 190 7.55 1.96 11.71
C ILE A 190 8.14 0.85 12.59
N PRO A 191 9.45 0.86 12.90
CA PRO A 191 10.06 -0.23 13.64
C PRO A 191 9.53 -0.32 15.08
N HIS A 192 9.57 -1.51 15.67
CA HIS A 192 9.29 -1.71 17.08
C HIS A 192 10.18 -0.78 17.94
N GLY A 193 9.59 -0.21 19.00
CA GLY A 193 10.26 0.72 19.90
C GLY A 193 10.34 2.17 19.38
N ALA A 194 9.94 2.44 18.13
CA ALA A 194 9.93 3.79 17.60
C ALA A 194 8.81 4.65 18.21
N THR A 195 9.10 5.93 18.37
CA THR A 195 8.15 6.93 18.85
C THR A 195 7.41 7.59 17.68
N ILE A 196 6.10 7.73 17.81
CA ILE A 196 5.22 8.37 16.83
C ILE A 196 4.29 9.37 17.49
N SER A 197 3.79 10.32 16.70
CA SER A 197 2.72 11.22 17.14
C SER A 197 1.38 10.70 16.63
N ILE A 198 0.41 10.60 17.53
CA ILE A 198 -0.95 10.14 17.27
C ILE A 198 -1.92 11.32 17.37
N GLY A 199 -2.84 11.36 16.42
CA GLY A 199 -3.91 12.36 16.32
C GLY A 199 -5.27 11.72 16.56
N SER A 200 -6.25 12.06 15.72
CA SER A 200 -7.61 11.55 15.84
C SER A 200 -7.68 10.06 15.55
N CYS A 201 -8.56 9.37 16.28
CA CYS A 201 -8.84 7.96 16.08
C CYS A 201 -10.31 7.75 15.74
N GLY A 202 -10.54 6.77 14.89
CA GLY A 202 -11.87 6.34 14.48
C GLY A 202 -12.57 5.48 15.55
N PRO A 203 -13.70 4.86 15.17
CA PRO A 203 -14.40 3.92 16.03
C PRO A 203 -13.53 2.68 16.34
N ILE A 204 -13.87 2.00 17.42
CA ILE A 204 -13.27 0.71 17.76
C ILE A 204 -13.76 -0.34 16.76
N GLU A 205 -12.82 -1.05 16.16
CA GLU A 205 -13.06 -2.20 15.32
C GLU A 205 -12.93 -3.48 16.14
N HIS A 206 -13.92 -4.36 16.01
CA HIS A 206 -13.90 -5.69 16.59
C HIS A 206 -13.25 -6.67 15.62
N ALA A 207 -11.93 -6.57 15.48
CA ALA A 207 -11.11 -7.55 14.76
C ALA A 207 -10.65 -8.68 15.70
N ALA A 208 -9.68 -9.50 15.25
CA ALA A 208 -9.05 -10.51 16.10
C ALA A 208 -8.46 -9.93 17.40
N HIS A 209 -7.99 -8.69 17.33
CA HIS A 209 -7.65 -7.89 18.50
C HIS A 209 -8.47 -6.59 18.44
N PRO A 210 -9.18 -6.21 19.50
CA PRO A 210 -9.93 -4.97 19.53
C PRO A 210 -8.98 -3.77 19.55
N GLY A 211 -9.26 -2.79 18.70
CA GLY A 211 -8.45 -1.60 18.52
C GLY A 211 -9.13 -0.65 17.56
N ARG A 212 -8.51 0.49 17.29
CA ARG A 212 -9.04 1.55 16.44
C ARG A 212 -7.96 2.06 15.51
N TRP A 213 -8.39 2.52 14.34
CA TRP A 213 -7.50 3.20 13.43
C TRP A 213 -7.28 4.63 13.89
N CYS A 214 -6.03 4.95 14.16
CA CYS A 214 -5.59 6.26 14.56
C CYS A 214 -4.77 6.90 13.45
N GLN A 215 -5.04 8.17 13.18
CA GLN A 215 -4.13 8.96 12.37
C GLN A 215 -2.82 9.13 13.13
N ALA A 216 -1.70 8.94 12.46
CA ALA A 216 -0.38 9.09 13.05
C ALA A 216 0.60 9.75 12.08
N ARG A 217 1.64 10.34 12.64
CA ARG A 217 2.75 10.95 11.93
C ARG A 217 4.06 10.29 12.33
N TYR A 218 4.85 9.89 11.33
CA TYR A 218 6.17 9.30 11.51
C TYR A 218 7.08 9.71 10.35
N ASN A 219 8.28 10.24 10.67
CA ASN A 219 9.28 10.66 9.67
C ASN A 219 8.72 11.52 8.53
N GLY A 220 7.83 12.47 8.85
CA GLY A 220 7.21 13.35 7.87
C GLY A 220 6.02 12.76 7.11
N TYR A 221 5.80 11.44 7.16
CA TYR A 221 4.62 10.79 6.62
C TYR A 221 3.44 10.89 7.59
N THR A 222 2.26 11.17 7.04
CA THR A 222 0.99 11.15 7.78
C THR A 222 0.10 10.07 7.18
N GLY A 223 -0.45 9.21 8.02
CA GLY A 223 -1.32 8.12 7.60
C GLY A 223 -2.10 7.56 8.78
N TYR A 224 -2.58 6.32 8.64
CA TYR A 224 -3.32 5.60 9.66
C TYR A 224 -2.53 4.39 10.14
N ILE A 225 -2.58 4.15 11.44
CA ILE A 225 -2.06 2.97 12.12
C ILE A 225 -3.16 2.32 12.95
N TYR A 226 -2.97 1.07 13.35
CA TYR A 226 -3.86 0.37 14.26
C TYR A 226 -3.31 0.46 15.69
N ASP A 227 -4.08 1.04 16.61
CA ASP A 227 -3.59 1.43 17.93
C ASP A 227 -3.30 0.28 18.89
N TYR A 228 -3.82 -0.92 18.61
CA TYR A 228 -3.48 -2.14 19.34
C TYR A 228 -1.95 -2.39 19.40
N TYR A 229 -1.21 -1.92 18.40
CA TYR A 229 0.25 -2.07 18.30
C TYR A 229 1.03 -0.86 18.83
N VAL A 230 0.42 -0.01 19.67
CA VAL A 230 1.13 1.09 20.32
C VAL A 230 0.87 1.08 21.82
N ILE A 231 1.81 1.66 22.55
CA ILE A 231 1.73 1.91 23.99
C ILE A 231 1.85 3.42 24.23
N TYR A 232 0.98 3.93 25.10
CA TYR A 232 0.91 5.35 25.48
C TYR A 232 1.70 5.61 26.76
#